data_AF-A0AAD4R614-F1
#
_entry.id   AF-A0AAD4R614-F1
#
_cell.length_a   1.000
_cell.length_b   1.000
_cell.length_c   1.000
_cell.angle_alpha   90.00
_cell.angle_beta   90.00
_cell.angle_gamma   90.00
#
_symmetry.space_group_name_H-M   'P 1'
#
loop_
_entity.id
_entity.type
_entity.pdbx_description
1 polymer ?
#
loop_
_entity_poly.entity_id
_entity_poly.type
_entity_poly.pdbx_seq_one_letter_code
_entity_poly.pdbx_strand_id
1 'polypeptide(L)'
;MASSWGYASAQLILFAEGKKIQSEHMARDEALKWSSQKNLDFFIMLDSDVHLTNKETLSELVQTAAHHDVGILTPMVVQSGKLFSNFWGAVSHSGYYARADDYVELAERRRLGLWNVPFVNSILAISGQKLSLLAGKEPFSYSKTTDPDMSFAQYCRDNGYFMIVDNRLYYGFLVESDGFAHLPLDSIIHPELYDFPNNKQLWEKRYIHPLYFDMMQPDGEVPLACPDVYDFPFVSERFCREIIEVMENYGQWSDGGNADRRLEGGYENVPTRDIHMNQIGFDRQWLAVIDEYVVPVQEKVFIGFYQRPAKSNMMFVVRYRPDEQASLRPHHDASTYSIDIALNKRGVDYEGGGVRYVRYNCTVPADQVGYSMLFPGRLTHLHEGLPTTKGTRYILVSFINP
;
A
#
# COMPACT_ATOMS: atom_id res chain seq x y z
N MET A 1 16.01 26.02 26.81
CA MET A 1 16.98 25.89 25.70
C MET A 1 16.71 24.56 25.01
N ALA A 2 15.86 24.56 23.99
CA ALA A 2 15.68 23.43 23.09
C ALA A 2 16.40 23.80 21.81
N SER A 3 17.57 23.22 21.57
CA SER A 3 18.29 23.41 20.31
C SER A 3 17.49 22.71 19.22
N SER A 4 16.95 23.50 18.29
CA SER A 4 16.40 23.01 17.04
C SER A 4 17.53 22.36 16.24
N TRP A 5 17.61 21.05 16.25
CA TRP A 5 18.42 20.28 15.32
C TRP A 5 17.77 20.43 13.93
N GLY A 6 18.11 21.50 13.21
CA GLY A 6 17.73 21.64 11.82
C GLY A 6 18.46 20.58 11.00
N TYR A 7 17.73 19.82 10.19
CA TYR A 7 18.32 18.93 9.20
C TYR A 7 19.24 19.75 8.29
N ALA A 8 20.53 19.49 8.34
CA ALA A 8 21.50 20.10 7.45
C ALA A 8 21.27 19.54 6.04
N SER A 9 20.80 20.39 5.12
CA SER A 9 20.80 20.23 3.65
C SER A 9 20.62 18.80 3.11
N ALA A 10 19.46 18.50 2.51
CA ALA A 10 19.35 17.33 1.63
C ALA A 10 20.11 17.62 0.32
N GLN A 11 21.16 16.84 0.04
CA GLN A 11 21.89 16.89 -1.22
C GLN A 11 21.69 15.58 -1.96
N LEU A 12 21.08 15.62 -3.14
CA LEU A 12 21.05 14.49 -4.05
C LEU A 12 22.45 14.35 -4.67
N ILE A 13 23.22 13.36 -4.22
CA ILE A 13 24.51 13.03 -4.82
C ILE A 13 24.25 12.00 -5.90
N LEU A 14 24.06 12.48 -7.13
CA LEU A 14 24.16 11.62 -8.31
C LEU A 14 25.64 11.31 -8.50
N PHE A 15 26.07 10.09 -8.21
CA PHE A 15 27.46 9.66 -8.45
C PHE A 15 27.85 9.63 -9.94
N ALA A 16 27.05 10.21 -10.85
CA ALA A 16 27.24 10.20 -12.29
C ALA A 16 28.34 11.14 -12.81
N GLU A 17 28.86 12.09 -12.03
CA GLU A 17 29.98 12.94 -12.50
C GLU A 17 31.33 12.25 -12.26
N GLY A 18 31.66 11.30 -13.14
CA GLY A 18 33.01 10.77 -13.34
C GLY A 18 33.31 9.38 -12.77
N LYS A 19 32.46 8.82 -11.90
CA LYS A 19 32.55 7.42 -11.44
C LYS A 19 31.26 6.65 -11.77
N LYS A 20 31.30 5.70 -12.70
CA LYS A 20 30.13 4.81 -12.90
C LYS A 20 29.98 3.92 -11.64
N ILE A 21 29.00 4.19 -10.78
CA ILE A 21 28.47 3.19 -9.85
C ILE A 21 27.72 2.17 -10.69
N GLN A 22 28.19 0.92 -10.67
CA GLN A 22 27.67 -0.14 -11.54
C GLN A 22 26.89 -1.21 -10.77
N SER A 23 26.94 -1.18 -9.44
CA SER A 23 26.25 -2.14 -8.58
C SER A 23 25.94 -1.54 -7.22
N GLU A 24 24.99 -2.16 -6.52
CA GLU A 24 24.64 -1.82 -5.14
C GLU A 24 25.84 -1.96 -4.18
N HIS A 25 26.65 -3.02 -4.35
CA HIS A 25 27.92 -3.21 -3.62
C HIS A 25 28.80 -1.95 -3.67
N MET A 26 29.06 -1.44 -4.89
CA MET A 26 29.89 -0.26 -5.09
C MET A 26 29.26 0.99 -4.47
N ALA A 27 27.94 1.12 -4.53
CA ALA A 27 27.23 2.26 -3.96
C ALA A 27 27.39 2.33 -2.44
N ARG A 28 27.20 1.19 -1.75
CA ARG A 28 27.34 1.11 -0.30
C ARG A 28 28.78 1.34 0.15
N ASP A 29 29.77 0.79 -0.56
CA ASP A 29 31.19 1.01 -0.25
C ASP A 29 31.66 2.45 -0.49
N GLU A 30 31.24 3.07 -1.60
CA GLU A 30 31.54 4.49 -1.85
C GLU A 30 30.84 5.41 -0.84
N ALA A 31 29.65 5.06 -0.35
CA ALA A 31 28.99 5.78 0.74
C ALA A 31 29.82 5.74 2.03
N LEU A 32 30.38 4.58 2.42
CA LEU A 32 31.28 4.49 3.58
C LEU A 32 32.54 5.33 3.38
N LYS A 33 33.17 5.23 2.21
CA LYS A 33 34.41 5.96 1.87
C LYS A 33 34.20 7.47 1.83
N TRP A 34 33.07 7.92 1.30
CA TRP A 34 32.73 9.34 1.27
C TRP A 34 32.46 9.86 2.68
N SER A 35 31.70 9.12 3.48
CA SER A 35 31.36 9.48 4.85
C SER A 35 32.61 9.54 5.75
N SER A 36 33.61 8.69 5.55
CA SER A 36 34.83 8.71 6.35
C SER A 36 35.71 9.95 6.10
N GLN A 37 35.49 10.67 4.99
CA GLN A 37 36.16 11.95 4.71
C GLN A 37 35.46 13.12 5.38
N LYS A 38 34.30 12.87 5.99
CA LYS A 38 33.54 13.83 6.80
C LYS A 38 33.83 13.47 8.26
N ASN A 39 34.14 14.46 9.08
CA ASN A 39 34.39 14.26 10.52
C ASN A 39 33.06 14.00 11.24
N LEU A 40 32.51 12.78 11.09
CA LEU A 40 31.19 12.37 11.57
C LEU A 40 31.30 11.52 12.83
N ASP A 41 30.41 11.77 13.79
CA ASP A 41 30.26 10.91 14.97
C ASP A 41 29.52 9.61 14.65
N PHE A 42 28.58 9.65 13.70
CA PHE A 42 27.79 8.51 13.26
C PHE A 42 27.46 8.60 11.76
N PHE A 43 27.36 7.44 11.13
CA PHE A 43 26.87 7.25 9.78
C PHE A 43 25.67 6.31 9.80
N ILE A 44 24.58 6.69 9.12
CA ILE A 44 23.37 5.88 9.05
C ILE A 44 23.09 5.55 7.58
N MET A 45 23.01 4.26 7.27
CA MET A 45 22.57 3.72 5.98
C MET A 45 21.12 3.25 6.15
N LEU A 46 20.24 3.65 5.24
CA LEU A 46 18.81 3.35 5.29
C LEU A 46 18.31 3.00 3.89
N ASP A 47 17.76 1.81 3.76
CA ASP A 47 17.17 1.31 2.53
C ASP A 47 15.71 1.77 2.41
N SER A 48 15.20 1.80 1.18
CA SER A 48 13.88 2.36 0.86
C SER A 48 12.70 1.51 1.35
N ASP A 49 12.95 0.25 1.68
CA ASP A 49 11.97 -0.69 2.20
C ASP A 49 11.78 -0.57 3.73
N VAL A 50 12.54 0.29 4.41
CA VAL A 50 12.36 0.55 5.84
C VAL A 50 11.37 1.69 6.06
N HIS A 51 10.27 1.40 6.75
CA HIS A 51 9.28 2.40 7.16
C HIS A 51 9.41 2.71 8.65
N LEU A 52 10.15 3.77 8.99
CA LEU A 52 10.29 4.22 10.37
C LEU A 52 9.04 4.97 10.84
N THR A 53 8.35 4.44 11.85
CA THR A 53 7.19 5.08 12.48
C THR A 53 7.57 5.87 13.73
N ASN A 54 8.68 5.50 14.37
CA ASN A 54 9.21 6.17 15.55
C ASN A 54 10.10 7.34 15.12
N LYS A 55 9.69 8.57 15.46
CA LYS A 55 10.36 9.81 15.02
C LYS A 55 11.69 10.02 15.75
N GLU A 56 11.86 9.36 16.88
CA GLU A 56 13.03 9.41 17.74
C GLU A 56 14.11 8.39 17.33
N THR A 57 13.83 7.50 16.36
CA THR A 57 14.72 6.39 15.94
C THR A 57 16.19 6.79 15.82
N LEU A 58 16.51 7.88 15.11
CA LEU A 58 17.90 8.30 14.91
C LEU A 58 18.57 8.71 16.23
N SER A 59 17.86 9.44 17.09
CA SER A 59 18.35 9.83 18.42
C SER A 59 18.57 8.61 19.29
N GLU A 60 17.62 7.66 19.30
CA GLU A 60 17.71 6.43 20.08
C GLU A 60 18.89 5.56 19.65
N LEU A 61 19.14 5.43 18.34
CA LEU A 61 20.28 4.68 17.82
C LEU A 61 21.61 5.31 18.23
N VAL A 62 21.75 6.64 18.09
CA VAL A 62 22.96 7.37 18.47
C VAL A 62 23.22 7.25 19.98
N GLN A 63 22.20 7.48 20.80
CA GLN A 63 22.31 7.39 22.26
C GLN A 63 22.67 5.97 22.70
N THR A 64 22.01 4.96 22.12
CA THR A 64 22.27 3.55 22.40
C THR A 64 23.69 3.17 22.02
N ALA A 65 24.11 3.51 20.81
CA ALA A 65 25.44 3.16 20.32
C ALA A 65 26.53 3.84 21.15
N ALA A 66 26.35 5.11 21.53
CA ALA A 66 27.28 5.83 22.39
C ALA A 66 27.31 5.28 23.84
N HIS A 67 26.16 4.96 24.41
CA HIS A 67 26.07 4.49 25.80
C HIS A 67 26.65 3.09 25.99
N HIS A 68 26.46 2.21 25.01
CA HIS A 68 26.89 0.81 25.07
C HIS A 68 28.19 0.53 24.31
N ASP A 69 28.87 1.57 23.78
CA ASP A 69 30.09 1.47 22.97
C ASP A 69 29.93 0.49 21.79
N VAL A 70 28.81 0.61 21.06
CA VAL A 70 28.47 -0.28 19.94
C VAL A 70 28.93 0.32 18.62
N GLY A 71 29.76 -0.43 17.90
CA GLY A 71 30.32 -0.01 16.62
C GLY A 71 29.32 -0.06 15.45
N ILE A 72 28.51 -1.12 15.38
CA ILE A 72 27.51 -1.40 14.33
C ILE A 72 26.20 -1.77 15.03
N LEU A 73 25.18 -0.95 14.87
CA LEU A 73 23.87 -1.08 15.49
C LEU A 73 22.79 -1.05 14.42
N THR A 74 21.78 -1.91 14.54
CA THR A 74 20.57 -1.84 13.71
C THR A 74 19.32 -1.82 14.60
N PRO A 75 18.35 -0.93 14.37
CA PRO A 75 17.04 -1.11 14.96
C PRO A 75 16.35 -2.30 14.31
N MET A 76 15.70 -3.14 15.12
CA MET A 76 14.93 -4.26 14.59
C MET A 76 13.69 -3.75 13.86
N VAL A 77 13.58 -4.11 12.58
CA VAL A 77 12.38 -3.92 11.76
C VAL A 77 11.96 -5.26 11.16
N VAL A 78 10.66 -5.52 11.19
CA VAL A 78 10.04 -6.78 10.76
C VAL A 78 8.94 -6.45 9.76
N GLN A 79 8.73 -7.29 8.75
CA GLN A 79 7.57 -7.17 7.86
C GLN A 79 6.28 -7.37 8.65
N SER A 80 5.31 -6.48 8.45
CA SER A 80 4.03 -6.51 9.17
C SER A 80 3.30 -7.84 9.00
N GLY A 81 2.91 -8.47 10.11
CA GLY A 81 2.21 -9.76 10.10
C GLY A 81 3.05 -10.98 9.69
N LYS A 82 4.37 -10.81 9.51
CA LYS A 82 5.32 -11.85 9.12
C LYS A 82 6.46 -11.96 10.12
N LEU A 83 7.34 -12.94 9.92
CA LEU A 83 8.58 -13.09 10.69
C LEU A 83 9.82 -12.57 9.96
N PHE A 84 9.72 -12.25 8.67
CA PHE A 84 10.86 -11.74 7.90
C PHE A 84 11.33 -10.40 8.47
N SER A 85 12.60 -10.32 8.83
CA SER A 85 13.20 -9.22 9.58
C SER A 85 14.55 -8.85 9.03
N ASN A 86 15.05 -7.68 9.40
CA ASN A 86 16.33 -7.17 8.93
C ASN A 86 17.58 -7.75 9.64
N PHE A 87 17.46 -8.97 10.17
CA PHE A 87 18.54 -9.67 10.87
C PHE A 87 18.33 -11.18 10.79
N TRP A 88 19.42 -11.95 10.90
CA TRP A 88 19.36 -13.40 11.09
C TRP A 88 19.94 -13.77 12.44
N GLY A 89 19.29 -14.71 13.14
CA GLY A 89 19.84 -15.23 14.41
C GLY A 89 20.99 -16.22 14.23
N ALA A 90 21.08 -16.89 13.08
CA ALA A 90 22.13 -17.86 12.78
C ALA A 90 22.51 -17.85 11.29
N VAL A 91 23.69 -18.37 10.99
CA VAL A 91 24.16 -18.66 9.62
C VAL A 91 24.59 -20.12 9.56
N SER A 92 24.32 -20.76 8.41
CA SER A 92 24.79 -22.10 8.09
C SER A 92 26.30 -22.11 7.81
N HIS A 93 26.88 -23.31 7.68
CA HIS A 93 28.30 -23.47 7.33
C HIS A 93 28.67 -22.84 5.97
N SER A 94 27.71 -22.69 5.05
CA SER A 94 27.90 -22.02 3.77
C SER A 94 27.68 -20.50 3.83
N GLY A 95 27.41 -19.94 5.01
CA GLY A 95 27.21 -18.49 5.21
C GLY A 95 25.79 -17.98 4.94
N TYR A 96 24.87 -18.86 4.52
CA TYR A 96 23.47 -18.53 4.25
C TYR A 96 22.59 -18.62 5.51
N TYR A 97 21.36 -18.08 5.43
CA TYR A 97 20.38 -18.10 6.51
C TYR A 97 20.26 -19.45 7.22
N ALA A 98 20.29 -19.39 8.55
CA ALA A 98 19.81 -20.45 9.42
C ALA A 98 18.92 -19.83 10.51
N ARG A 99 17.89 -20.56 10.93
CA ARG A 99 17.02 -20.10 12.02
C ARG A 99 17.65 -20.45 13.35
N ALA A 100 17.89 -19.44 14.20
CA ALA A 100 18.26 -19.63 15.60
C ALA A 100 17.01 -19.99 16.44
N ASP A 101 17.23 -20.69 17.55
CA ASP A 101 16.16 -21.14 18.46
C ASP A 101 15.37 -19.97 19.06
N ASP A 102 16.02 -18.83 19.30
CA ASP A 102 15.42 -17.63 19.89
C ASP A 102 14.88 -16.62 18.86
N TYR A 103 15.06 -16.87 17.56
CA TYR A 103 14.73 -15.91 16.49
C TYR A 103 13.29 -15.38 16.57
N VAL A 104 12.31 -16.27 16.77
CA VAL A 104 10.89 -15.90 16.85
C VAL A 104 10.63 -15.04 18.09
N GLU A 105 11.27 -15.35 19.23
CA GLU A 105 11.10 -14.58 20.46
C GLU A 105 11.72 -13.18 20.35
N LEU A 106 12.80 -13.03 19.57
CA LEU A 106 13.40 -11.73 19.28
C LEU A 106 12.52 -10.92 18.31
N ALA A 107 12.13 -11.51 17.18
CA ALA A 107 11.34 -10.86 16.12
C ALA A 107 9.95 -10.42 16.61
N GLU A 108 9.27 -11.25 17.41
CA GLU A 108 8.00 -10.90 18.04
C GLU A 108 8.17 -10.06 19.31
N ARG A 109 9.41 -9.69 19.68
CA ARG A 109 9.71 -8.84 20.83
C ARG A 109 9.25 -9.42 22.17
N ARG A 110 9.19 -10.74 22.28
CA ARG A 110 8.96 -11.47 23.54
C ARG A 110 10.20 -11.45 24.44
N ARG A 111 11.39 -11.32 23.86
CA ARG A 111 12.65 -11.03 24.56
C ARG A 111 13.24 -9.73 24.03
N LEU A 112 13.39 -8.74 24.90
CA LEU A 112 13.87 -7.39 24.57
C LEU A 112 15.33 -7.22 24.99
N GLY A 113 16.12 -6.54 24.16
CA GLY A 113 17.53 -6.29 24.46
C GLY A 113 18.35 -5.80 23.28
N LEU A 114 19.66 -5.85 23.46
CA LEU A 114 20.67 -5.66 22.43
C LEU A 114 21.30 -7.02 22.15
N TRP A 115 21.19 -7.49 20.92
CA TRP A 115 21.56 -8.86 20.56
C TRP A 115 22.66 -8.86 19.51
N ASN A 116 23.78 -9.53 19.80
CA ASN A 116 24.81 -9.76 18.80
C ASN A 116 24.35 -10.85 17.83
N VAL A 117 24.28 -10.51 16.54
CA VAL A 117 23.71 -11.37 15.50
C VAL A 117 24.69 -11.50 14.33
N PRO A 118 24.69 -12.63 13.61
CA PRO A 118 25.63 -12.88 12.51
C PRO A 118 25.30 -12.12 11.21
N PHE A 119 24.11 -11.51 11.09
CA PHE A 119 23.69 -10.80 9.88
C PHE A 119 22.68 -9.70 10.24
N VAL A 120 22.83 -8.55 9.59
CA VAL A 120 21.94 -7.38 9.65
C VAL A 120 21.87 -6.73 8.28
N ASN A 121 20.74 -6.11 7.94
CA ASN A 121 20.56 -5.35 6.70
C ASN A 121 19.52 -4.21 6.86
N SER A 122 19.15 -3.58 5.75
CA SER A 122 18.11 -2.55 5.57
C SER A 122 18.33 -1.21 6.29
N ILE A 123 18.81 -1.21 7.53
CA ILE A 123 19.13 -0.01 8.29
C ILE A 123 20.32 -0.27 9.20
N LEU A 124 21.38 0.54 9.09
CA LEU A 124 22.61 0.38 9.86
C LEU A 124 23.05 1.74 10.41
N ALA A 125 23.30 1.81 11.72
CA ALA A 125 24.00 2.90 12.38
C ALA A 125 25.43 2.45 12.69
N ILE A 126 26.42 3.17 12.17
CA ILE A 126 27.84 2.89 12.30
C ILE A 126 28.50 4.06 13.01
N SER A 127 29.17 3.82 14.13
CA SER A 127 29.94 4.85 14.84
C SER A 127 31.09 5.38 13.99
N GLY A 128 31.49 6.64 14.16
CA GLY A 128 32.60 7.25 13.42
C GLY A 128 33.93 6.50 13.62
N GLN A 129 34.15 5.94 14.82
CA GLN A 129 35.31 5.08 15.09
C GLN A 129 35.27 3.80 14.25
N LYS A 130 34.12 3.10 14.22
CA LYS A 130 33.96 1.90 13.40
C LYS A 130 34.01 2.21 11.92
N LEU A 131 33.40 3.31 11.48
CA LEU A 131 33.44 3.79 10.10
C LEU A 131 34.89 3.95 9.62
N SER A 132 35.75 4.52 10.45
CA SER A 132 37.18 4.69 10.12
C SER A 132 37.92 3.35 9.91
N LEU A 133 37.45 2.26 10.53
CA LEU A 133 38.01 0.92 10.36
C LEU A 133 37.45 0.20 9.11
N LEU A 134 36.22 0.52 8.73
CA LEU A 134 35.53 -0.05 7.56
C LEU A 134 35.90 0.67 6.26
N ALA A 135 36.12 1.98 6.33
CA ALA A 135 36.35 2.80 5.16
C ALA A 135 37.61 2.40 4.39
N GLY A 136 37.48 2.27 3.06
CA GLY A 136 38.57 1.84 2.19
C GLY A 136 38.90 0.34 2.27
N LYS A 137 38.09 -0.46 2.97
CA LYS A 137 38.18 -1.94 2.99
C LYS A 137 37.14 -2.63 2.12
N GLU A 138 36.21 -1.87 1.55
CA GLU A 138 35.14 -2.33 0.66
C GLU A 138 34.35 -3.51 1.26
N PRO A 139 33.82 -3.40 2.50
CA PRO A 139 33.18 -4.52 3.19
C PRO A 139 31.92 -5.01 2.48
N PHE A 140 31.17 -4.15 1.78
CA PHE A 140 30.02 -4.58 1.00
C PHE A 140 30.46 -5.34 -0.26
N SER A 141 31.68 -5.14 -0.77
CA SER A 141 32.26 -5.88 -1.90
C SER A 141 33.23 -7.00 -1.49
N TYR A 142 33.32 -7.35 -0.21
CA TYR A 142 34.22 -8.40 0.30
C TYR A 142 34.02 -9.75 -0.37
N SER A 143 32.76 -10.20 -0.46
CA SER A 143 32.33 -11.35 -1.26
C SER A 143 31.56 -10.86 -2.48
N LYS A 144 32.11 -11.11 -3.69
CA LYS A 144 31.49 -10.73 -4.96
C LYS A 144 30.44 -11.72 -5.47
N THR A 145 30.27 -12.85 -4.77
CA THR A 145 29.36 -13.94 -5.17
C THR A 145 28.06 -13.94 -4.36
N THR A 146 27.97 -13.12 -3.33
CA THR A 146 26.79 -12.95 -2.47
C THR A 146 26.23 -11.55 -2.67
N ASP A 147 25.03 -11.27 -2.17
CA ASP A 147 24.50 -9.91 -2.13
C ASP A 147 25.35 -9.00 -1.19
N PRO A 148 25.20 -7.66 -1.29
CA PRO A 148 26.02 -6.70 -0.55
C PRO A 148 25.93 -6.87 0.97
N ASP A 149 24.75 -7.18 1.49
CA ASP A 149 24.53 -7.28 2.94
C ASP A 149 25.14 -8.55 3.50
N MET A 150 25.01 -9.68 2.78
CA MET A 150 25.70 -10.92 3.13
C MET A 150 27.23 -10.74 3.12
N SER A 151 27.73 -10.02 2.11
CA SER A 151 29.15 -9.70 1.97
C SER A 151 29.65 -8.83 3.13
N PHE A 152 28.90 -7.79 3.51
CA PHE A 152 29.19 -6.94 4.66
C PHE A 152 29.17 -7.72 5.98
N ALA A 153 28.15 -8.54 6.19
CA ALA A 153 28.03 -9.36 7.37
C ALA A 153 29.17 -10.38 7.48
N GLN A 154 29.57 -11.00 6.36
CA GLN A 154 30.73 -11.88 6.31
C GLN A 154 32.00 -11.14 6.68
N TYR A 155 32.26 -9.98 6.07
CA TYR A 155 33.40 -9.14 6.41
C TYR A 155 33.47 -8.83 7.91
N CYS A 156 32.32 -8.47 8.52
CA CYS A 156 32.25 -8.19 9.94
C CYS A 156 32.60 -9.41 10.80
N ARG A 157 32.03 -10.59 10.48
CA ARG A 157 32.34 -11.84 11.20
C ARG A 157 33.81 -12.23 11.10
N ASP A 158 34.39 -12.15 9.90
CA ASP A 158 35.78 -12.55 9.64
C ASP A 158 36.80 -11.61 10.31
N ASN A 159 36.39 -10.37 10.65
CA ASN A 159 37.20 -9.39 11.36
C ASN A 159 36.82 -9.22 12.85
N GLY A 160 35.92 -10.05 13.38
CA GLY A 160 35.50 -9.99 14.79
C GLY A 160 34.70 -8.73 15.15
N TYR A 161 34.01 -8.13 14.19
CA TYR A 161 33.12 -6.99 14.41
C TYR A 161 31.71 -7.48 14.71
N PHE A 162 31.24 -7.20 15.92
CA PHE A 162 29.87 -7.50 16.31
C PHE A 162 28.87 -6.59 15.58
N MET A 163 27.75 -7.19 15.19
CA MET A 163 26.60 -6.51 14.63
C MET A 163 25.47 -6.66 15.64
N ILE A 164 25.00 -5.54 16.19
CA ILE A 164 24.03 -5.54 17.28
C ILE A 164 22.66 -5.15 16.75
N VAL A 165 21.64 -5.96 17.01
CA VAL A 165 20.23 -5.59 16.78
C VAL A 165 19.60 -5.08 18.08
N ASP A 166 18.90 -3.96 18.00
CA ASP A 166 18.12 -3.36 19.09
C ASP A 166 16.63 -3.58 18.85
N ASN A 167 15.99 -4.38 19.72
CA ASN A 167 14.56 -4.61 19.67
C ASN A 167 13.81 -4.05 20.88
N ARG A 168 14.45 -3.20 21.69
CA ARG A 168 13.87 -2.63 22.92
C ARG A 168 12.70 -1.69 22.61
N LEU A 169 12.77 -0.94 21.51
CA LEU A 169 11.70 -0.04 21.05
C LEU A 169 11.06 -0.56 19.76
N TYR A 170 9.84 -0.08 19.46
CA TYR A 170 9.26 -0.23 18.13
C TYR A 170 9.79 0.91 17.27
N TYR A 171 10.60 0.60 16.26
CA TYR A 171 11.18 1.62 15.38
C TYR A 171 10.35 1.82 14.10
N GLY A 172 9.78 0.74 13.59
CA GLY A 172 9.06 0.71 12.32
C GLY A 172 8.90 -0.72 11.81
N PHE A 173 8.71 -0.85 10.50
CA PHE A 173 8.53 -2.13 9.83
C PHE A 173 9.19 -2.15 8.45
N LEU A 174 9.32 -3.35 7.88
CA LEU A 174 9.76 -3.54 6.50
C LEU A 174 8.56 -3.56 5.56
N VAL A 175 8.66 -2.82 4.46
CA VAL A 175 7.74 -2.83 3.32
C VAL A 175 8.02 -4.08 2.48
N GLU A 176 6.98 -4.78 2.08
CA GLU A 176 7.07 -5.87 1.10
C GLU A 176 7.21 -5.28 -0.31
N SER A 177 8.44 -5.25 -0.82
CA SER A 177 8.78 -4.68 -2.13
C SER A 177 8.65 -5.69 -3.27
N ASP A 178 8.76 -7.00 -3.00
CA ASP A 178 8.71 -8.07 -4.02
C ASP A 178 7.39 -8.07 -4.80
N GLY A 179 6.28 -7.66 -4.17
CA GLY A 179 4.98 -7.55 -4.83
C GLY A 179 4.98 -6.58 -6.03
N PHE A 180 5.83 -5.54 -5.99
CA PHE A 180 5.95 -4.58 -7.08
C PHE A 180 6.78 -5.10 -8.25
N ALA A 181 7.67 -6.07 -8.04
CA ALA A 181 8.55 -6.59 -9.09
C ALA A 181 7.78 -7.31 -10.21
N HIS A 182 6.58 -7.79 -9.92
CA HIS A 182 5.71 -8.47 -10.88
C HIS A 182 4.77 -7.53 -11.63
N LEU A 183 4.72 -6.25 -11.23
CA LEU A 183 3.90 -5.26 -11.92
C LEU A 183 4.60 -4.83 -13.21
N PRO A 184 3.88 -4.73 -14.35
CA PRO A 184 4.42 -4.11 -15.55
C PRO A 184 4.53 -2.59 -15.32
N LEU A 185 5.57 -2.17 -14.60
CA LEU A 185 5.75 -0.78 -14.14
C LEU A 185 5.75 0.25 -15.28
N ASP A 186 6.16 -0.16 -16.48
CA ASP A 186 6.13 0.70 -17.67
C ASP A 186 4.71 1.05 -18.14
N SER A 187 3.69 0.29 -17.73
CA SER A 187 2.28 0.53 -18.09
C SER A 187 1.39 0.94 -16.92
N ILE A 188 1.89 0.88 -15.68
CA ILE A 188 1.13 1.21 -14.46
C ILE A 188 1.56 2.57 -13.92
N ILE A 189 0.64 3.53 -13.94
CA ILE A 189 0.90 4.91 -13.51
C ILE A 189 0.71 5.15 -12.00
N HIS A 190 0.12 4.19 -11.27
CA HIS A 190 -0.07 4.22 -9.80
C HIS A 190 0.16 2.83 -9.19
N PRO A 191 1.41 2.38 -9.03
CA PRO A 191 1.71 1.02 -8.57
C PRO A 191 1.12 0.68 -7.21
N GLU A 192 1.05 1.65 -6.29
CA GLU A 192 0.57 1.40 -4.93
C GLU A 192 -0.93 1.09 -4.85
N LEU A 193 -1.73 1.42 -5.87
CA LEU A 193 -3.11 0.93 -5.93
C LEU A 193 -3.15 -0.60 -5.92
N TYR A 194 -2.19 -1.24 -6.61
CA TYR A 194 -2.12 -2.69 -6.86
C TYR A 194 -1.45 -3.48 -5.72
N ASP A 195 -1.03 -2.81 -4.66
CA ASP A 195 -0.20 -3.39 -3.59
C ASP A 195 -1.00 -4.06 -2.46
N PHE A 196 -2.33 -3.96 -2.49
CA PHE A 196 -3.16 -4.68 -1.51
C PHE A 196 -3.18 -6.19 -1.84
N PRO A 197 -2.98 -7.09 -0.85
CA PRO A 197 -2.88 -6.86 0.60
C PRO A 197 -1.45 -6.77 1.17
N ASN A 198 -0.41 -6.81 0.34
CA ASN A 198 0.99 -6.97 0.77
C ASN A 198 1.42 -5.93 1.82
N ASN A 199 1.16 -4.64 1.56
CA ASN A 199 1.41 -3.56 2.52
C ASN A 199 0.12 -2.92 3.02
N LYS A 200 -0.83 -3.74 3.50
CA LYS A 200 -2.17 -3.33 3.95
C LYS A 200 -2.20 -2.03 4.75
N GLN A 201 -1.36 -1.89 5.79
CA GLN A 201 -1.36 -0.68 6.63
C GLN A 201 -1.01 0.61 5.86
N LEU A 202 -0.06 0.54 4.93
CA LEU A 202 0.30 1.67 4.07
C LEU A 202 -0.79 1.96 3.05
N TRP A 203 -1.39 0.90 2.50
CA TRP A 203 -2.49 0.99 1.54
C TRP A 203 -3.72 1.63 2.19
N GLU A 204 -4.14 1.16 3.37
CA GLU A 204 -5.24 1.72 4.16
C GLU A 204 -5.08 3.22 4.38
N LYS A 205 -3.90 3.64 4.86
CA LYS A 205 -3.61 5.05 5.14
C LYS A 205 -3.69 5.93 3.88
N ARG A 206 -3.45 5.36 2.70
CA ARG A 206 -3.54 6.09 1.41
C ARG A 206 -4.95 6.08 0.84
N TYR A 207 -5.66 4.96 0.94
CA TYR A 207 -6.79 4.65 0.06
C TYR A 207 -8.11 4.38 0.77
N ILE A 208 -8.13 4.16 2.08
CA ILE A 208 -9.38 4.06 2.84
C ILE A 208 -9.78 5.44 3.38
N HIS A 209 -11.07 5.73 3.36
CA HIS A 209 -11.61 6.97 3.89
C HIS A 209 -11.36 7.05 5.40
N PRO A 210 -10.86 8.17 5.97
CA PRO A 210 -10.53 8.25 7.40
C PRO A 210 -11.71 7.91 8.33
N LEU A 211 -12.93 8.31 7.97
CA LEU A 211 -14.15 8.04 8.74
C LEU A 211 -14.65 6.58 8.66
N TYR A 212 -14.08 5.75 7.78
CA TYR A 212 -14.48 4.35 7.65
C TYR A 212 -14.32 3.59 8.97
N PHE A 213 -13.16 3.78 9.64
CA PHE A 213 -12.85 3.04 10.87
C PHE A 213 -13.67 3.48 12.08
N ASP A 214 -14.07 4.76 12.12
CA ASP A 214 -14.97 5.29 13.15
C ASP A 214 -16.38 4.69 12.99
N MET A 215 -16.86 4.61 11.75
CA MET A 215 -18.15 3.96 11.43
C MET A 215 -18.16 2.47 11.76
N MET A 216 -17.02 1.79 11.60
CA MET A 216 -16.90 0.35 11.86
C MET A 216 -16.71 0.00 13.34
N GLN A 217 -16.60 0.97 14.25
CA GLN A 217 -16.64 0.70 15.70
C GLN A 217 -17.96 0.02 16.12
N PRO A 218 -17.99 -0.71 17.25
CA PRO A 218 -19.18 -1.46 17.69
C PRO A 218 -20.46 -0.61 17.80
N ASP A 219 -20.32 0.66 18.19
CA ASP A 219 -21.39 1.65 18.34
C ASP A 219 -21.54 2.58 17.12
N GLY A 220 -20.67 2.47 16.12
CA GLY A 220 -20.78 3.23 14.88
C GLY A 220 -22.01 2.81 14.07
N GLU A 221 -22.68 3.78 13.46
CA GLU A 221 -23.85 3.54 12.60
C GLU A 221 -23.49 3.75 11.13
N VAL A 222 -24.05 2.91 10.26
CA VAL A 222 -23.94 3.08 8.81
C VAL A 222 -25.16 3.88 8.33
N PRO A 223 -25.01 5.11 7.83
CA PRO A 223 -26.14 5.94 7.44
C PRO A 223 -27.03 5.31 6.37
N LEU A 224 -28.33 5.56 6.45
CA LEU A 224 -29.33 5.17 5.46
C LEU A 224 -29.76 6.38 4.63
N ALA A 225 -29.58 6.31 3.31
CA ALA A 225 -30.02 7.35 2.38
C ALA A 225 -31.44 7.12 1.87
N CYS A 226 -31.81 5.85 1.67
CA CYS A 226 -33.15 5.39 1.32
C CYS A 226 -33.46 4.07 2.07
N PRO A 227 -34.70 3.55 2.06
CA PRO A 227 -34.99 2.23 2.65
C PRO A 227 -34.06 1.15 2.06
N ASP A 228 -33.31 0.47 2.94
CA ASP A 228 -32.29 -0.55 2.61
C ASP A 228 -31.20 -0.09 1.62
N VAL A 229 -30.95 1.22 1.55
CA VAL A 229 -29.82 1.82 0.83
C VAL A 229 -28.93 2.54 1.82
N TYR A 230 -27.80 1.94 2.12
CA TYR A 230 -26.79 2.50 3.01
C TYR A 230 -25.84 3.40 2.24
N ASP A 231 -25.36 4.47 2.86
CA ASP A 231 -24.41 5.43 2.29
C ASP A 231 -23.27 5.66 3.27
N PHE A 232 -22.06 5.25 2.90
CA PHE A 232 -20.94 5.18 3.83
C PHE A 232 -19.60 5.67 3.27
N PRO A 233 -18.74 6.28 4.11
CA PRO A 233 -17.37 6.61 3.73
C PRO A 233 -16.59 5.33 3.47
N PHE A 234 -16.03 5.14 2.27
CA PHE A 234 -15.31 3.93 1.91
C PHE A 234 -13.86 4.19 1.51
N VAL A 235 -13.65 4.81 0.34
CA VAL A 235 -12.31 5.03 -0.21
C VAL A 235 -11.93 6.51 -0.12
N SER A 236 -10.64 6.81 -0.14
CA SER A 236 -10.14 8.18 -0.04
C SER A 236 -10.32 8.95 -1.36
N GLU A 237 -10.31 10.29 -1.31
CA GLU A 237 -10.25 11.11 -2.53
C GLU A 237 -9.02 10.77 -3.40
N ARG A 238 -7.91 10.36 -2.77
CA ARG A 238 -6.71 9.91 -3.47
C ARG A 238 -6.97 8.64 -4.28
N PHE A 239 -7.63 7.63 -3.69
CA PHE A 239 -8.03 6.42 -4.42
C PHE A 239 -8.88 6.79 -5.64
N CYS A 240 -9.89 7.63 -5.43
CA CYS A 240 -10.83 8.02 -6.47
C CYS A 240 -10.12 8.73 -7.64
N ARG A 241 -9.22 9.66 -7.34
CA ARG A 241 -8.43 10.34 -8.36
C ARG A 241 -7.52 9.37 -9.12
N GLU A 242 -6.77 8.54 -8.40
CA GLU A 242 -5.78 7.64 -9.03
C GLU A 242 -6.46 6.54 -9.87
N ILE A 243 -7.61 6.00 -9.44
CA ILE A 243 -8.35 5.02 -10.27
C ILE A 243 -8.92 5.67 -11.53
N ILE A 244 -9.41 6.92 -11.48
CA ILE A 244 -9.83 7.66 -12.69
C ILE A 244 -8.64 7.83 -13.64
N GLU A 245 -7.48 8.23 -13.13
CA GLU A 245 -6.26 8.38 -13.92
C GLU A 245 -5.86 7.06 -14.59
N VAL A 246 -5.93 5.92 -13.88
CA VAL A 246 -5.69 4.58 -14.45
C VAL A 246 -6.67 4.26 -15.58
N MET A 247 -7.97 4.50 -15.37
CA MET A 247 -9.00 4.22 -16.37
C MET A 247 -8.83 5.08 -17.63
N GLU A 248 -8.55 6.37 -17.49
CA GLU A 248 -8.30 7.25 -18.63
C GLU A 248 -6.98 6.96 -19.34
N ASN A 249 -5.94 6.52 -18.61
CA ASN A 249 -4.69 6.08 -19.22
C ASN A 249 -4.86 4.79 -20.03
N TYR A 250 -5.70 3.86 -19.56
CA TYR A 250 -6.07 2.68 -20.35
C TYR A 250 -6.89 3.06 -21.59
N GLY A 251 -7.87 3.96 -21.43
CA GLY A 251 -8.56 4.66 -22.52
C GLY A 251 -9.50 3.81 -23.40
N GLN A 252 -9.54 2.48 -23.26
CA GLN A 252 -10.40 1.59 -24.04
C GLN A 252 -11.78 1.41 -23.39
N TRP A 253 -12.51 2.53 -23.29
CA TRP A 253 -13.90 2.56 -22.83
C TRP A 253 -14.80 1.77 -23.77
N SER A 254 -15.83 1.13 -23.22
CA SER A 254 -16.89 0.50 -24.02
C SER A 254 -17.60 1.51 -24.91
N ASP A 255 -18.29 1.03 -25.94
CA ASP A 255 -19.12 1.88 -26.80
C ASP A 255 -20.52 2.17 -26.20
N GLY A 256 -20.89 1.52 -25.08
CA GLY A 256 -22.22 1.57 -24.46
C GLY A 256 -23.28 0.76 -25.20
N GLY A 257 -22.89 -0.19 -26.04
CA GLY A 257 -23.77 -1.11 -26.75
C GLY A 257 -23.99 -2.43 -26.00
N ASN A 258 -25.08 -3.14 -26.30
CA ASN A 258 -25.39 -4.42 -25.64
C ASN A 258 -24.39 -5.55 -26.00
N ALA A 259 -23.59 -5.40 -27.05
CA ALA A 259 -22.68 -6.43 -27.52
C ALA A 259 -21.27 -6.16 -26.97
N ASP A 260 -20.94 -6.76 -25.83
CA ASP A 260 -19.66 -6.56 -25.19
C ASP A 260 -18.82 -7.84 -25.17
N ARG A 261 -17.85 -7.92 -26.10
CA ARG A 261 -16.92 -9.06 -26.22
C ARG A 261 -15.95 -9.19 -25.05
N ARG A 262 -15.87 -8.18 -24.18
CA ARG A 262 -15.03 -8.18 -22.97
C ARG A 262 -15.69 -8.98 -21.84
N LEU A 263 -17.01 -9.16 -21.90
CA LEU A 263 -17.78 -9.94 -20.94
C LEU A 263 -17.86 -11.42 -21.34
N GLU A 264 -17.90 -12.28 -20.32
CA GLU A 264 -18.20 -13.70 -20.51
C GLU A 264 -19.65 -13.86 -21.01
N GLY A 265 -19.80 -14.30 -22.26
CA GLY A 265 -21.10 -14.41 -22.94
C GLY A 265 -21.41 -13.30 -23.96
N GLY A 266 -20.58 -12.26 -24.05
CA GLY A 266 -20.64 -11.29 -25.16
C GLY A 266 -21.82 -10.31 -25.14
N TYR A 267 -22.61 -10.27 -24.06
CA TYR A 267 -23.85 -9.49 -23.99
C TYR A 267 -24.07 -8.82 -22.64
N GLU A 268 -24.35 -7.52 -22.67
CA GLU A 268 -24.69 -6.71 -21.51
C GLU A 268 -26.16 -6.29 -21.57
N ASN A 269 -26.95 -6.66 -20.55
CA ASN A 269 -28.39 -6.40 -20.52
C ASN A 269 -28.72 -4.90 -20.44
N VAL A 270 -27.83 -4.13 -19.80
CA VAL A 270 -28.01 -2.72 -19.53
C VAL A 270 -26.64 -2.06 -19.70
N PRO A 271 -26.26 -1.72 -20.95
CA PRO A 271 -24.89 -1.33 -21.22
C PRO A 271 -24.53 0.04 -20.69
N THR A 272 -23.30 0.16 -20.24
CA THR A 272 -22.68 1.41 -19.79
C THR A 272 -21.39 1.68 -20.54
N ARG A 273 -20.95 2.94 -20.57
CA ARG A 273 -19.58 3.30 -20.98
C ARG A 273 -18.61 3.06 -19.84
N ASP A 274 -17.93 1.93 -19.89
CA ASP A 274 -17.16 1.43 -18.77
C ASP A 274 -15.84 0.74 -19.14
N ILE A 275 -15.04 0.53 -18.11
CA ILE A 275 -13.84 -0.31 -18.10
C ILE A 275 -13.91 -1.23 -16.88
N HIS A 276 -13.74 -2.53 -17.10
CA HIS A 276 -13.73 -3.54 -16.04
C HIS A 276 -12.36 -3.64 -15.37
N MET A 277 -12.35 -3.97 -14.07
CA MET A 277 -11.11 -4.10 -13.29
C MET A 277 -10.15 -5.15 -13.86
N ASN A 278 -10.65 -6.22 -14.47
CA ASN A 278 -9.80 -7.25 -15.09
C ASN A 278 -9.02 -6.73 -16.30
N GLN A 279 -9.54 -5.74 -17.03
CA GLN A 279 -8.90 -5.14 -18.19
C GLN A 279 -7.65 -4.34 -17.81
N ILE A 280 -7.63 -3.81 -16.59
CA ILE A 280 -6.50 -3.07 -16.01
C ILE A 280 -5.71 -3.91 -14.99
N GLY A 281 -5.97 -5.22 -14.91
CA GLY A 281 -5.29 -6.14 -14.00
C GLY A 281 -5.50 -5.86 -12.51
N PHE A 282 -6.63 -5.24 -12.14
CA PHE A 282 -6.94 -4.80 -10.77
C PHE A 282 -8.06 -5.64 -10.11
N ASP A 283 -8.59 -6.66 -10.79
CA ASP A 283 -9.70 -7.48 -10.33
C ASP A 283 -9.40 -8.25 -9.04
N ARG A 284 -8.21 -8.87 -8.95
CA ARG A 284 -7.81 -9.63 -7.75
C ARG A 284 -7.67 -8.75 -6.52
N GLN A 285 -7.01 -7.60 -6.69
CA GLN A 285 -6.81 -6.62 -5.62
C GLN A 285 -8.14 -6.05 -5.18
N TRP A 286 -9.01 -5.68 -6.13
CA TRP A 286 -10.32 -5.11 -5.80
C TRP A 286 -11.24 -6.12 -5.10
N LEU A 287 -11.22 -7.40 -5.49
CA LEU A 287 -11.93 -8.47 -4.74
C LEU A 287 -11.43 -8.61 -3.31
N ALA A 288 -10.12 -8.56 -3.09
CA ALA A 288 -9.55 -8.60 -1.75
C ALA A 288 -9.95 -7.37 -0.91
N VAL A 289 -10.03 -6.18 -1.53
CA VAL A 289 -10.54 -4.96 -0.89
C VAL A 289 -12.02 -5.09 -0.53
N ILE A 290 -12.86 -5.66 -1.43
CA ILE A 290 -14.28 -5.95 -1.13
C ILE A 290 -14.40 -6.88 0.07
N ASP A 291 -13.64 -7.98 0.10
CA ASP A 291 -13.65 -8.94 1.21
C ASP A 291 -13.24 -8.33 2.55
N GLU A 292 -12.23 -7.45 2.52
CA GLU A 292 -11.69 -6.82 3.71
C GLU A 292 -12.57 -5.69 4.24
N TYR A 293 -13.17 -4.88 3.38
CA TYR A 293 -13.83 -3.63 3.81
C TYR A 293 -15.32 -3.54 3.47
N VAL A 294 -15.78 -4.15 2.40
CA VAL A 294 -17.20 -4.06 2.01
C VAL A 294 -18.03 -5.15 2.70
N VAL A 295 -17.51 -6.38 2.77
CA VAL A 295 -18.22 -7.49 3.42
C VAL A 295 -18.48 -7.21 4.91
N PRO A 296 -17.55 -6.65 5.72
CA PRO A 296 -17.87 -6.27 7.10
C PRO A 296 -18.99 -5.23 7.22
N VAL A 297 -19.03 -4.23 6.33
CA VAL A 297 -20.13 -3.25 6.30
C VAL A 297 -21.45 -3.95 5.99
N GLN A 298 -21.46 -4.82 4.99
CA GLN A 298 -22.62 -5.63 4.63
C GLN A 298 -23.11 -6.49 5.81
N GLU A 299 -22.21 -7.22 6.48
CA GLU A 299 -22.55 -8.11 7.61
C GLU A 299 -23.09 -7.32 8.81
N LYS A 300 -22.63 -6.07 8.99
CA LYS A 300 -23.12 -5.16 10.03
C LYS A 300 -24.55 -4.69 9.78
N VAL A 301 -24.92 -4.42 8.53
CA VAL A 301 -26.23 -3.85 8.19
C VAL A 301 -27.29 -4.87 7.77
N PHE A 302 -26.89 -5.98 7.16
CA PHE A 302 -27.77 -7.08 6.76
C PHE A 302 -27.51 -8.30 7.64
N ILE A 303 -27.89 -8.18 8.91
CA ILE A 303 -27.72 -9.23 9.92
C ILE A 303 -28.38 -10.53 9.44
N GLY A 304 -27.62 -11.62 9.45
CA GLY A 304 -28.08 -12.94 9.00
C GLY A 304 -27.63 -13.32 7.60
N PHE A 305 -27.03 -12.42 6.82
CA PHE A 305 -26.39 -12.75 5.55
C PHE A 305 -24.87 -12.79 5.70
N TYR A 306 -24.28 -13.97 5.51
CA TYR A 306 -22.85 -14.21 5.66
C TYR A 306 -22.34 -15.02 4.46
N GLN A 307 -21.53 -14.40 3.61
CA GLN A 307 -20.93 -15.07 2.46
C GLN A 307 -19.52 -14.55 2.22
N ARG A 308 -18.54 -15.37 2.57
CA ARG A 308 -17.10 -15.12 2.37
C ARG A 308 -16.44 -16.34 1.69
N PRO A 309 -15.51 -16.15 0.74
CA PRO A 309 -15.17 -14.87 0.11
C PRO A 309 -16.33 -14.35 -0.75
N ALA A 310 -16.41 -13.03 -0.86
CA ALA A 310 -17.27 -12.34 -1.81
C ALA A 310 -16.86 -12.73 -3.24
N LYS A 311 -17.87 -12.89 -4.09
CA LYS A 311 -17.68 -13.20 -5.50
C LYS A 311 -18.19 -12.05 -6.34
N SER A 312 -17.39 -11.58 -7.29
CA SER A 312 -17.83 -10.62 -8.28
C SER A 312 -17.06 -10.79 -9.58
N ASN A 313 -17.81 -10.87 -10.68
CA ASN A 313 -17.24 -10.86 -12.04
C ASN A 313 -17.50 -9.51 -12.74
N MET A 314 -18.30 -8.65 -12.12
CA MET A 314 -18.81 -7.40 -12.68
C MET A 314 -18.39 -6.27 -11.73
N MET A 315 -17.15 -5.83 -11.91
CA MET A 315 -16.52 -4.72 -11.18
C MET A 315 -15.94 -3.77 -12.22
N PHE A 316 -16.45 -2.56 -12.29
CA PHE A 316 -16.14 -1.65 -13.40
C PHE A 316 -16.32 -0.19 -13.01
N VAL A 317 -15.58 0.68 -13.68
CA VAL A 317 -15.78 2.13 -13.59
C VAL A 317 -16.62 2.57 -14.77
N VAL A 318 -17.70 3.29 -14.48
CA VAL A 318 -18.58 3.90 -15.49
C VAL A 318 -18.25 5.38 -15.64
N ARG A 319 -18.30 5.88 -16.88
CA ARG A 319 -18.17 7.31 -17.20
C ARG A 319 -19.42 7.84 -17.87
N TYR A 320 -20.08 8.80 -17.22
CA TYR A 320 -21.21 9.51 -17.78
C TYR A 320 -20.82 10.88 -18.33
N ARG A 321 -21.24 11.19 -19.55
CA ARG A 321 -21.08 12.50 -20.19
C ARG A 321 -22.31 12.88 -21.01
N PRO A 322 -22.65 14.18 -21.13
CA PRO A 322 -23.79 14.64 -21.93
C PRO A 322 -23.70 14.28 -23.42
N ASP A 323 -22.49 14.25 -23.98
CA ASP A 323 -22.19 13.99 -25.39
C ASP A 323 -21.97 12.49 -25.71
N GLU A 324 -21.95 11.64 -24.68
CA GLU A 324 -21.82 10.18 -24.82
C GLU A 324 -23.07 9.51 -24.21
N GLN A 325 -22.90 8.79 -23.10
CA GLN A 325 -24.00 8.23 -22.32
C GLN A 325 -24.20 9.08 -21.06
N ALA A 326 -25.29 9.82 -20.99
CA ALA A 326 -25.54 10.76 -19.90
C ALA A 326 -26.27 10.15 -18.69
N SER A 327 -26.99 9.04 -18.89
CA SER A 327 -27.91 8.45 -17.91
C SER A 327 -27.97 6.93 -18.06
N LEU A 328 -28.61 6.27 -17.10
CA LEU A 328 -28.89 4.84 -17.14
C LEU A 328 -30.36 4.57 -16.83
N ARG A 329 -31.03 3.85 -17.72
CA ARG A 329 -32.47 3.54 -17.59
C ARG A 329 -32.77 2.71 -16.32
N PRO A 330 -34.01 2.70 -15.82
CA PRO A 330 -34.41 1.83 -14.71
C PRO A 330 -34.05 0.36 -14.95
N HIS A 331 -33.36 -0.27 -14.00
CA HIS A 331 -32.95 -1.66 -14.06
C HIS A 331 -32.70 -2.28 -12.68
N HIS A 332 -32.46 -3.59 -12.68
CA HIS A 332 -31.94 -4.35 -11.54
C HIS A 332 -30.54 -4.84 -11.87
N ASP A 333 -29.72 -4.97 -10.83
CA ASP A 333 -28.39 -5.54 -10.96
C ASP A 333 -28.46 -7.06 -10.89
N ALA A 334 -27.53 -7.70 -11.59
CA ALA A 334 -27.36 -9.14 -11.53
C ALA A 334 -26.58 -9.56 -10.28
N SER A 335 -26.90 -9.03 -9.10
CA SER A 335 -26.20 -9.26 -7.83
C SER A 335 -27.15 -9.61 -6.68
N THR A 336 -26.62 -10.17 -5.59
CA THR A 336 -27.36 -10.18 -4.31
C THR A 336 -27.41 -8.77 -3.75
N TYR A 337 -26.27 -8.10 -3.68
CA TYR A 337 -26.15 -6.69 -3.35
C TYR A 337 -25.08 -6.03 -4.21
N SER A 338 -25.20 -4.72 -4.38
CA SER A 338 -24.27 -3.92 -5.16
C SER A 338 -23.68 -2.82 -4.29
N ILE A 339 -22.47 -2.40 -4.67
CA ILE A 339 -21.92 -1.11 -4.26
C ILE A 339 -21.77 -0.18 -5.46
N ASP A 340 -21.98 1.11 -5.21
CA ASP A 340 -21.79 2.19 -6.19
C ASP A 340 -21.06 3.35 -5.50
N ILE A 341 -19.82 3.60 -5.91
CA ILE A 341 -18.90 4.56 -5.30
C ILE A 341 -18.81 5.81 -6.17
N ALA A 342 -19.06 6.98 -5.59
CA ALA A 342 -18.84 8.25 -6.28
C ALA A 342 -17.34 8.58 -6.35
N LEU A 343 -16.78 8.69 -7.56
CA LEU A 343 -15.33 8.90 -7.74
C LEU A 343 -14.94 10.37 -7.91
N ASN A 344 -15.88 11.26 -8.27
CA ASN A 344 -15.57 12.67 -8.46
C ASN A 344 -16.74 13.59 -8.03
N LYS A 345 -16.49 14.90 -8.00
CA LYS A 345 -17.28 15.84 -7.22
C LYS A 345 -18.31 16.59 -8.06
N ARG A 346 -19.59 16.47 -7.66
CA ARG A 346 -20.67 17.27 -8.26
C ARG A 346 -20.46 18.76 -8.00
N GLY A 347 -20.78 19.59 -9.00
CA GLY A 347 -20.59 21.04 -8.98
C GLY A 347 -19.16 21.50 -9.26
N VAL A 348 -18.19 20.58 -9.31
CA VAL A 348 -16.80 20.84 -9.72
C VAL A 348 -16.51 20.14 -11.04
N ASP A 349 -16.67 18.82 -11.06
CA ASP A 349 -16.31 17.98 -12.21
C ASP A 349 -17.50 17.69 -13.14
N TYR A 350 -18.72 17.73 -12.59
CA TYR A 350 -19.97 17.51 -13.33
C TYR A 350 -21.19 18.21 -12.71
N GLU A 351 -22.25 18.37 -13.50
CA GLU A 351 -23.58 18.82 -13.05
C GLU A 351 -24.64 17.76 -13.38
N GLY A 352 -25.75 17.75 -12.63
CA GLY A 352 -26.77 16.69 -12.73
C GLY A 352 -26.33 15.40 -12.03
N GLY A 353 -26.83 14.25 -12.48
CA GLY A 353 -26.48 12.93 -11.95
C GLY A 353 -27.24 12.52 -10.68
N GLY A 354 -26.82 11.41 -10.10
CA GLY A 354 -27.41 10.80 -8.91
C GLY A 354 -28.08 9.46 -9.23
N VAL A 355 -28.66 8.84 -8.21
CA VAL A 355 -29.34 7.54 -8.34
C VAL A 355 -30.75 7.66 -7.77
N ARG A 356 -31.75 7.24 -8.54
CA ARG A 356 -33.14 7.21 -8.08
C ARG A 356 -33.62 5.77 -7.93
N TYR A 357 -34.06 5.42 -6.72
CA TYR A 357 -34.67 4.15 -6.40
C TYR A 357 -36.18 4.24 -6.59
N VAL A 358 -36.65 3.69 -7.72
CA VAL A 358 -37.99 3.93 -8.28
C VAL A 358 -39.09 3.50 -7.32
N ARG A 359 -38.97 2.31 -6.71
CA ARG A 359 -39.97 1.76 -5.79
C ARG A 359 -40.20 2.63 -4.55
N TYR A 360 -39.18 3.38 -4.12
CA TYR A 360 -39.25 4.20 -2.91
C TYR A 360 -39.45 5.68 -3.21
N ASN A 361 -39.48 6.07 -4.48
CA ASN A 361 -39.42 7.47 -4.93
C ASN A 361 -38.35 8.28 -4.17
N CYS A 362 -37.20 7.64 -3.95
CA CYS A 362 -36.09 8.19 -3.19
C CYS A 362 -34.90 8.42 -4.12
N THR A 363 -34.28 9.59 -4.01
CA THR A 363 -33.14 9.99 -4.84
C THR A 363 -31.96 10.27 -3.96
N VAL A 364 -30.86 9.54 -4.20
CA VAL A 364 -29.58 9.75 -3.54
C VAL A 364 -28.72 10.63 -4.46
N PRO A 365 -28.19 11.76 -3.96
CA PRO A 365 -27.29 12.61 -4.75
C PRO A 365 -26.03 11.87 -5.21
N ALA A 366 -25.48 10.97 -4.39
CA ALA A 366 -24.29 10.18 -4.72
C ALA A 366 -23.14 11.09 -5.23
N ASP A 367 -22.88 12.17 -4.50
CA ASP A 367 -21.99 13.26 -4.89
C ASP A 367 -20.82 13.50 -3.94
N GLN A 368 -20.76 12.78 -2.82
CA GLN A 368 -19.65 12.79 -1.90
C GLN A 368 -18.54 11.84 -2.40
N VAL A 369 -17.37 12.39 -2.71
CA VAL A 369 -16.25 11.62 -3.26
C VAL A 369 -15.79 10.56 -2.27
N GLY A 370 -15.64 9.33 -2.75
CA GLY A 370 -15.19 8.18 -1.99
C GLY A 370 -16.25 7.54 -1.09
N TYR A 371 -17.47 8.07 -1.09
CA TYR A 371 -18.61 7.43 -0.44
C TYR A 371 -19.21 6.39 -1.36
N SER A 372 -19.72 5.33 -0.74
CA SER A 372 -20.32 4.20 -1.42
C SER A 372 -21.75 4.01 -0.96
N MET A 373 -22.65 3.84 -1.91
CA MET A 373 -23.95 3.24 -1.65
C MET A 373 -23.80 1.73 -1.55
N LEU A 374 -24.58 1.08 -0.68
CA LEU A 374 -24.74 -0.37 -0.59
C LEU A 374 -26.22 -0.72 -0.54
N PHE A 375 -26.69 -1.56 -1.47
CA PHE A 375 -28.10 -1.88 -1.62
C PHE A 375 -28.33 -3.26 -2.29
N PRO A 376 -29.49 -3.92 -2.06
CA PRO A 376 -29.85 -5.17 -2.74
C PRO A 376 -29.96 -5.02 -4.26
N GLY A 377 -29.36 -5.90 -5.06
CA GLY A 377 -29.34 -5.77 -6.52
C GLY A 377 -30.63 -6.22 -7.22
N ARG A 378 -31.28 -7.26 -6.68
CA ARG A 378 -32.46 -7.90 -7.27
C ARG A 378 -33.75 -7.55 -6.55
N LEU A 379 -34.87 -7.72 -7.28
CA LEU A 379 -36.27 -7.67 -6.83
C LEU A 379 -36.76 -6.31 -6.32
N THR A 380 -36.08 -5.70 -5.35
CA THR A 380 -36.62 -4.57 -4.56
C THR A 380 -36.05 -3.21 -4.93
N HIS A 381 -34.85 -3.13 -5.50
CA HIS A 381 -34.19 -1.84 -5.77
C HIS A 381 -34.08 -1.59 -7.27
N LEU A 382 -35.23 -1.51 -7.95
CA LEU A 382 -35.27 -1.00 -9.32
C LEU A 382 -34.77 0.44 -9.28
N HIS A 383 -33.66 0.73 -9.93
CA HIS A 383 -33.00 2.03 -9.83
C HIS A 383 -32.57 2.55 -11.20
N GLU A 384 -32.43 3.87 -11.30
CA GLU A 384 -32.01 4.58 -12.51
C GLU A 384 -30.89 5.58 -12.20
N GLY A 385 -29.94 5.71 -13.14
CA GLY A 385 -28.88 6.71 -13.10
C GLY A 385 -29.38 8.00 -13.72
N LEU A 386 -29.52 9.06 -12.91
CA LEU A 386 -30.05 10.34 -13.39
C LEU A 386 -29.08 11.02 -14.36
N PRO A 387 -29.58 11.84 -15.32
CA PRO A 387 -28.74 12.44 -16.35
C PRO A 387 -27.66 13.37 -15.82
N THR A 388 -26.41 13.14 -16.25
CA THR A 388 -25.30 14.10 -16.14
C THR A 388 -25.49 15.16 -17.22
N THR A 389 -25.65 16.43 -16.82
CA THR A 389 -26.01 17.54 -17.74
C THR A 389 -24.81 18.33 -18.22
N LYS A 390 -23.67 18.24 -17.51
CA LYS A 390 -22.41 18.90 -17.86
C LYS A 390 -21.23 18.16 -17.24
N GLY A 391 -20.05 18.27 -17.85
CA GLY A 391 -18.82 17.70 -17.33
C GLY A 391 -18.81 16.17 -17.47
N THR A 392 -18.07 15.51 -16.59
CA THR A 392 -17.93 14.04 -16.60
C THR A 392 -18.12 13.48 -15.20
N ARG A 393 -19.05 12.53 -15.03
CA ARG A 393 -19.26 11.82 -13.76
C ARG A 393 -18.64 10.43 -13.84
N TYR A 394 -17.81 10.08 -12.86
CA TYR A 394 -17.26 8.72 -12.72
C TYR A 394 -17.84 8.04 -11.49
N ILE A 395 -18.20 6.76 -11.63
CA ILE A 395 -18.59 5.90 -10.52
C ILE A 395 -17.88 4.55 -10.63
N LEU A 396 -17.60 3.91 -9.49
CA LEU A 396 -17.11 2.54 -9.43
C LEU A 396 -18.20 1.64 -8.90
N VAL A 397 -18.62 0.68 -9.72
CA VAL A 397 -19.71 -0.24 -9.40
C VAL A 397 -19.16 -1.65 -9.21
N SER A 398 -19.71 -2.40 -8.25
CA SER A 398 -19.43 -3.82 -8.11
C SER A 398 -20.70 -4.59 -7.76
N PHE A 399 -20.99 -5.60 -8.58
CA PHE A 399 -22.11 -6.53 -8.38
C PHE A 399 -21.62 -7.73 -7.58
N ILE A 400 -22.04 -7.84 -6.33
CA ILE A 400 -21.47 -8.77 -5.36
C ILE A 400 -22.43 -9.94 -5.11
N ASN A 401 -21.85 -11.15 -5.11
CA ASN A 401 -22.52 -12.43 -4.95
C ASN A 401 -23.69 -12.61 -5.95
N PRO A 402 -23.42 -12.64 -7.27
CA PRO A 402 -24.42 -12.78 -8.34
C PRO A 402 -25.19 -14.11 -8.35
#